data_AF-A0A285BXD9-F1
#
_entry.id   AF-A0A285BXD9-F1
#
_cell.length_a   1.000
_cell.length_b   1.000
_cell.length_c   1.000
_cell.angle_alpha   90.00
_cell.angle_beta   90.00
_cell.angle_gamma   90.00
#
_symmetry.space_group_name_H-M   'P 1'
#
loop_
_entity.id
_entity.type
_entity.pdbx_description
1 polymer ?
#
loop_
_entity_poly.entity_id
_entity_poly.type
_entity_poly.pdbx_seq_one_letter_code
_entity_poly.pdbx_strand_id
1 'polypeptide(L)'
;MNTSCPACGSDSIETTNIKQMLPIVYGDPAILDEVLDKCLVCGESGDFSGLNDQRITETIDIAKKKSVNDMLHYLSERGLKMTYVERALELPARTIARWKGGELSAATLALLRIIRTYPWLIEVADSHFDPSVANGKLLEEAGNAIKNAIKSHSGDFIIHYDDSKTKITANVSIKNRPSYDLSNWAINSQLKINSTSMAGGAK
;
A
#
# COMPACT_ATOMS: atom_id res chain seq x y z
N MET A 1 -8.11 -14.80 36.92
CA MET A 1 -6.70 -14.57 37.31
C MET A 1 -6.68 -13.23 38.03
N ASN A 2 -6.08 -13.14 39.22
CA ASN A 2 -5.93 -11.86 39.90
C ASN A 2 -4.73 -11.14 39.29
N THR A 3 -5.00 -10.13 38.46
CA THR A 3 -3.99 -9.23 37.93
C THR A 3 -3.42 -8.43 39.11
N SER A 4 -2.09 -8.27 39.16
CA SER A 4 -1.41 -7.46 40.19
C SER A 4 -0.48 -6.47 39.51
N CYS A 5 -0.23 -5.33 40.15
CA CYS A 5 0.61 -4.30 39.57
C CYS A 5 2.06 -4.79 39.45
N PRO A 6 2.66 -4.79 38.24
CA PRO A 6 4.02 -5.28 38.04
C PRO A 6 5.09 -4.41 38.72
N ALA A 7 4.77 -3.14 39.04
CA ALA A 7 5.70 -2.22 39.67
C ALA A 7 5.72 -2.32 41.21
N CYS A 8 4.55 -2.43 41.86
CA CYS A 8 4.46 -2.38 43.33
C CYS A 8 3.80 -3.60 43.98
N GLY A 9 3.28 -4.55 43.19
CA GLY A 9 2.63 -5.77 43.68
C GLY A 9 1.22 -5.56 44.27
N SER A 10 0.67 -4.35 44.24
CA SER A 10 -0.70 -4.09 44.70
C SER A 10 -1.75 -4.75 43.79
N ASP A 11 -2.84 -5.23 44.39
CA ASP A 11 -4.04 -5.73 43.75
C ASP A 11 -5.10 -4.64 43.49
N SER A 12 -4.84 -3.41 43.92
CA SER A 12 -5.73 -2.27 43.71
C SER A 12 -5.54 -1.70 42.30
N ILE A 13 -6.24 -2.31 41.34
CA ILE A 13 -6.19 -1.99 39.91
C ILE A 13 -7.56 -1.51 39.44
N GLU A 14 -7.56 -0.40 38.72
CA GLU A 14 -8.68 0.09 37.91
C GLU A 14 -8.45 -0.30 36.45
N THR A 15 -9.42 -1.01 35.85
CA THR A 15 -9.36 -1.42 34.45
C THR A 15 -10.35 -0.61 33.62
N THR A 16 -9.87 -0.02 32.52
CA THR A 16 -10.67 0.75 31.58
C THR A 16 -10.53 0.18 30.16
N ASN A 17 -11.55 0.38 29.32
CA ASN A 17 -11.46 0.06 27.90
C ASN A 17 -11.35 1.34 27.09
N ILE A 18 -10.35 1.42 26.21
CA ILE A 18 -10.12 2.56 25.32
C ILE A 18 -10.30 2.08 23.89
N LYS A 19 -11.00 2.88 23.08
CA LYS A 19 -11.15 2.59 21.64
C LYS A 19 -9.96 3.14 20.88
N GLN A 20 -9.20 2.25 20.27
CA GLN A 20 -8.11 2.60 19.37
C GLN A 20 -8.47 2.24 17.93
N MET A 21 -8.18 3.13 16.99
CA MET A 21 -8.30 2.85 15.56
C MET A 21 -6.98 2.32 15.02
N LEU A 22 -7.00 1.13 14.43
CA LEU A 22 -5.86 0.51 13.77
C LEU A 22 -6.01 0.68 12.25
N PRO A 23 -5.02 1.27 11.55
CA PRO A 23 -5.11 1.46 10.11
C PRO A 23 -4.99 0.12 9.37
N ILE A 24 -5.86 -0.09 8.39
CA ILE A 24 -5.87 -1.29 7.54
C ILE A 24 -5.70 -0.86 6.08
N VAL A 25 -4.68 -1.40 5.42
CA VAL A 25 -4.37 -1.07 4.02
C VAL A 25 -5.48 -1.61 3.12
N TYR A 26 -6.14 -0.71 2.37
CA TYR A 26 -7.27 -1.01 1.47
C TYR A 26 -8.48 -1.66 2.14
N GLY A 27 -8.70 -1.38 3.42
CA GLY A 27 -9.92 -1.76 4.13
C GLY A 27 -10.31 -0.68 5.14
N ASP A 28 -11.45 -0.89 5.79
CA ASP A 28 -11.87 -0.01 6.89
C ASP A 28 -10.90 -0.13 8.08
N PRO A 29 -10.63 0.97 8.81
CA PRO A 29 -9.87 0.91 10.06
C PRO A 29 -10.51 -0.09 11.03
N ALA A 30 -9.67 -0.90 11.69
CA ALA A 30 -10.14 -1.81 12.71
C ALA A 30 -10.31 -1.04 14.03
N ILE A 31 -11.39 -1.31 14.76
CA ILE A 31 -11.64 -0.72 16.08
C ILE A 31 -11.22 -1.75 17.12
N LEU A 32 -10.21 -1.42 17.91
CA LEU A 32 -9.72 -2.22 19.03
C LEU A 32 -10.29 -1.64 20.34
N ASP A 33 -10.91 -2.50 21.14
CA ASP A 33 -11.22 -2.20 22.54
C ASP A 33 -10.03 -2.64 23.40
N GLU A 34 -9.08 -1.71 23.58
CA GLU A 34 -7.83 -1.88 24.31
C GLU A 34 -8.10 -1.84 25.82
N VAL A 35 -7.55 -2.81 26.56
CA VAL A 35 -7.61 -2.85 28.02
C VAL A 35 -6.45 -2.03 28.57
N LEU A 36 -6.76 -1.00 29.37
CA LEU A 36 -5.77 -0.24 30.12
C LEU A 36 -6.00 -0.45 31.61
N ASP A 37 -5.04 -1.10 32.26
CA ASP A 37 -4.98 -1.27 33.70
C ASP A 37 -4.19 -0.14 34.32
N LYS A 38 -4.68 0.41 35.44
CA LYS A 38 -4.01 1.45 36.22
C LYS A 38 -3.95 1.06 37.69
N CYS A 39 -2.76 1.08 38.28
CA CYS A 39 -2.60 0.85 39.71
C CYS A 39 -2.99 2.09 40.51
N LEU A 40 -3.94 1.93 41.44
CA LEU A 40 -4.41 3.04 42.29
C LEU A 40 -3.40 3.40 43.41
N VAL A 41 -2.40 2.55 43.67
CA VAL A 41 -1.39 2.78 44.71
C VAL A 41 -0.15 3.48 44.18
N CYS A 42 0.46 2.98 43.10
CA CYS A 42 1.70 3.54 42.56
C CYS A 42 1.51 4.36 41.28
N GLY A 43 0.32 4.35 40.68
CA GLY A 43 0.00 5.12 39.47
C GLY A 43 0.47 4.50 38.15
N GLU A 44 1.18 3.36 38.18
CA GLU A 44 1.61 2.63 36.97
C GLU A 44 0.42 2.26 36.08
N SER A 45 0.60 2.29 34.76
CA SER A 45 -0.46 1.97 33.79
C SER A 45 0.05 1.17 32.60
N GLY A 46 -0.73 0.19 32.16
CA GLY A 46 -0.40 -0.62 30.98
C GLY A 46 -1.36 -1.80 30.80
N ASP A 47 -0.97 -2.78 29.99
CA ASP A 47 -1.65 -4.06 29.91
C ASP A 47 -1.03 -5.03 30.93
N PHE A 48 -1.58 -5.08 32.13
CA PHE A 48 -1.07 -6.01 33.15
C PHE A 48 -1.60 -7.44 32.91
N SER A 49 -2.68 -7.56 32.13
CA SER A 49 -3.35 -8.82 31.82
C SER A 49 -2.74 -9.57 30.62
N GLY A 50 -1.98 -8.89 29.77
CA GLY A 50 -1.46 -9.41 28.51
C GLY A 50 -2.56 -9.72 27.48
N LEU A 51 -3.79 -9.22 27.67
CA LEU A 51 -4.94 -9.52 26.81
C LEU A 51 -4.89 -8.76 25.48
N ASN A 52 -4.17 -7.64 25.42
CA ASN A 52 -4.18 -6.77 24.24
C ASN A 52 -3.48 -7.42 23.05
N ASP A 53 -2.39 -8.17 23.24
CA ASP A 53 -1.66 -8.81 22.14
C ASP A 53 -2.54 -9.76 21.32
N GLN A 54 -3.33 -10.59 22.01
CA GLN A 54 -4.28 -11.50 21.36
C GLN A 54 -5.38 -10.71 20.65
N ARG A 55 -5.98 -9.72 21.33
CA ARG A 55 -7.05 -8.89 20.76
C ARG A 55 -6.58 -8.12 19.53
N ILE A 56 -5.40 -7.51 19.58
CA ILE A 56 -4.78 -6.81 18.45
C ILE A 56 -4.65 -7.76 17.27
N THR A 57 -4.10 -8.95 17.50
CA THR A 57 -3.89 -9.94 16.45
C THR A 57 -5.21 -10.37 15.80
N GLU A 58 -6.20 -10.73 16.61
CA GLU A 58 -7.52 -11.15 16.14
C GLU A 58 -8.25 -10.03 15.38
N THR A 59 -8.26 -8.82 15.93
CA THR A 59 -8.89 -7.64 15.32
C THR A 59 -8.24 -7.31 13.98
N ILE A 60 -6.90 -7.31 13.91
CA ILE A 60 -6.17 -7.07 12.67
C ILE A 60 -6.46 -8.16 11.64
N ASP A 61 -6.49 -9.43 12.04
CA ASP A 61 -6.68 -10.53 11.10
C ASP A 61 -8.10 -10.59 10.55
N ILE A 62 -9.12 -10.26 11.35
CA ILE A 62 -10.50 -10.08 10.86
C ILE A 62 -10.54 -8.94 9.84
N ALA A 63 -9.93 -7.80 10.16
CA ALA A 63 -9.96 -6.65 9.27
C ALA A 63 -9.16 -6.87 7.97
N LYS A 64 -8.03 -7.60 8.03
CA LYS A 64 -7.28 -8.03 6.84
C LYS A 64 -8.13 -8.91 5.93
N LYS A 65 -8.87 -9.89 6.48
CA LYS A 65 -9.76 -10.76 5.69
C LYS A 65 -10.83 -9.94 4.95
N LYS A 66 -11.38 -8.92 5.60
CA LYS A 66 -12.30 -7.98 4.94
C LYS A 66 -11.61 -7.19 3.83
N SER A 67 -10.42 -6.62 4.09
CA SER A 67 -9.66 -5.86 3.10
C SER A 67 -9.35 -6.66 1.83
N VAL A 68 -9.17 -7.98 1.93
CA VAL A 68 -8.99 -8.86 0.77
C VAL A 68 -10.23 -8.86 -0.13
N ASN A 69 -11.41 -8.98 0.47
CA ASN A 69 -12.66 -8.94 -0.28
C ASN A 69 -12.84 -7.57 -0.96
N ASP A 70 -12.52 -6.48 -0.26
CA ASP A 70 -12.59 -5.13 -0.79
C ASP A 70 -11.63 -4.92 -1.98
N MET A 71 -10.39 -5.41 -1.87
CA MET A 71 -9.41 -5.38 -2.97
C MET A 71 -9.88 -6.19 -4.19
N LEU A 72 -10.41 -7.40 -3.98
CA LEU A 72 -10.91 -8.24 -5.07
C LEU A 72 -12.16 -7.64 -5.73
N HIS A 73 -13.05 -7.03 -4.93
CA HIS A 73 -14.21 -6.31 -5.43
C HIS A 73 -13.80 -5.15 -6.32
N TYR A 74 -12.84 -4.33 -5.86
CA TYR A 74 -12.28 -3.23 -6.64
C TYR A 74 -11.75 -3.68 -8.01
N LEU A 75 -11.04 -4.81 -8.08
CA LEU A 75 -10.53 -5.34 -9.35
C LEU A 75 -11.70 -5.77 -10.27
N SER A 76 -12.73 -6.38 -9.70
CA SER A 76 -13.94 -6.79 -10.43
C SER A 76 -14.70 -5.58 -11.00
N GLU A 77 -14.82 -4.49 -10.25
CA GLU A 77 -15.47 -3.24 -10.71
C GLU A 77 -14.73 -2.60 -11.88
N ARG A 78 -13.42 -2.88 -12.01
CA ARG A 78 -12.59 -2.47 -13.15
C ARG A 78 -12.63 -3.44 -14.32
N GLY A 79 -13.54 -4.42 -14.30
CA GLY A 79 -13.74 -5.39 -15.38
C GLY A 79 -12.77 -6.57 -15.35
N LEU A 80 -11.91 -6.69 -14.33
CA LEU A 80 -11.01 -7.83 -14.21
C LEU A 80 -11.78 -9.04 -13.65
N LYS A 81 -11.98 -10.05 -14.51
CA LYS A 81 -12.57 -11.33 -14.10
C LYS A 81 -11.58 -12.10 -13.22
N MET A 82 -12.05 -12.69 -12.12
CA MET A 82 -11.19 -13.44 -11.20
C MET A 82 -10.46 -14.60 -11.89
N THR A 83 -11.12 -15.29 -12.82
CA THR A 83 -10.51 -16.36 -13.63
C THR A 83 -9.39 -15.85 -14.54
N TYR A 84 -9.50 -14.61 -15.03
CA TYR A 84 -8.45 -13.96 -15.80
C TYR A 84 -7.25 -13.66 -14.90
N VAL A 85 -7.49 -13.10 -13.71
CA VAL A 85 -6.42 -12.83 -12.73
C VAL A 85 -5.71 -14.11 -12.31
N GLU A 86 -6.45 -15.21 -12.04
CA GLU A 86 -5.85 -16.51 -11.73
C GLU A 86 -4.95 -17.00 -12.87
N ARG A 87 -5.44 -16.95 -14.11
CA ARG A 87 -4.68 -17.39 -15.28
C ARG A 87 -3.43 -16.53 -15.53
N ALA A 88 -3.57 -15.21 -15.50
CA ALA A 88 -2.49 -14.26 -15.76
C ALA A 88 -1.34 -14.40 -14.74
N LEU A 89 -1.66 -14.77 -13.49
CA LEU A 89 -0.69 -14.97 -12.42
C LEU A 89 -0.27 -16.45 -12.25
N GLU A 90 -0.67 -17.33 -13.17
CA GLU A 90 -0.40 -18.77 -13.11
C GLU A 90 -0.86 -19.43 -11.79
N LEU A 91 -1.93 -18.91 -11.19
CA LEU A 91 -2.49 -19.45 -9.95
C LEU A 91 -3.35 -20.68 -10.25
N PRO A 92 -3.35 -21.69 -9.37
CA PRO A 92 -4.30 -22.80 -9.46
C PRO A 92 -5.75 -22.30 -9.48
N ALA A 93 -6.63 -23.00 -10.17
CA ALA A 93 -8.05 -22.64 -10.23
C ALA A 93 -8.66 -22.56 -8.81
N ARG A 94 -9.53 -21.57 -8.59
CA ARG A 94 -10.19 -21.29 -7.30
C ARG A 94 -9.28 -20.78 -6.19
N THR A 95 -8.02 -20.44 -6.48
CA THR A 95 -7.12 -19.81 -5.51
C THR A 95 -7.69 -18.50 -4.97
N ILE A 96 -8.25 -17.64 -5.82
CA ILE A 96 -8.89 -16.40 -5.39
C ILE A 96 -10.14 -16.67 -4.55
N ALA A 97 -10.89 -17.74 -4.84
CA ALA A 97 -12.04 -18.12 -4.02
C ALA A 97 -11.61 -18.54 -2.59
N ARG A 98 -10.48 -19.24 -2.45
CA ARG A 98 -9.89 -19.58 -1.14
C ARG A 98 -9.41 -18.33 -0.40
N TRP A 99 -8.82 -17.38 -1.12
CA TRP A 99 -8.41 -16.10 -0.56
C TRP A 99 -9.59 -15.32 0.04
N LYS A 100 -10.75 -15.31 -0.64
CA LYS A 100 -11.99 -14.74 -0.08
C LYS A 100 -12.45 -15.45 1.21
N GLY A 101 -12.18 -16.75 1.32
CA GLY A 101 -12.43 -17.55 2.52
C GLY A 101 -11.45 -17.31 3.68
N GLY A 102 -10.42 -16.48 3.48
CA GLY A 102 -9.45 -16.14 4.52
C GLY A 102 -8.20 -17.02 4.55
N GLU A 103 -8.03 -17.95 3.60
CA GLU A 103 -6.81 -18.75 3.45
C GLU A 103 -5.73 -17.96 2.69
N LEU A 104 -5.08 -17.03 3.37
CA LEU A 104 -4.08 -16.14 2.76
C LEU A 104 -2.75 -16.20 3.49
N SER A 105 -1.66 -16.28 2.71
CA SER A 105 -0.33 -16.04 3.24
C SER A 105 0.00 -14.53 3.26
N ALA A 106 1.03 -14.13 4.01
CA ALA A 106 1.54 -12.76 3.96
C ALA A 106 1.97 -12.35 2.52
N ALA A 107 2.57 -13.28 1.77
CA ALA A 107 2.96 -13.04 0.38
C ALA A 107 1.75 -12.79 -0.53
N THR A 108 0.67 -13.56 -0.32
CA THR A 108 -0.60 -13.38 -1.04
C THR A 108 -1.21 -12.00 -0.76
N LEU A 109 -1.22 -11.58 0.50
CA LEU A 109 -1.75 -10.27 0.87
C LEU A 109 -0.91 -9.14 0.25
N ALA A 110 0.41 -9.29 0.23
CA ALA A 110 1.30 -8.33 -0.42
C ALA A 110 1.05 -8.25 -1.94
N LEU A 111 0.89 -9.40 -2.60
CA LEU A 111 0.58 -9.48 -4.04
C LEU A 111 -0.76 -8.77 -4.35
N LEU A 112 -1.81 -9.04 -3.57
CA LEU A 112 -3.11 -8.37 -3.76
C LEU A 112 -3.01 -6.85 -3.57
N ARG A 113 -2.24 -6.38 -2.59
CA ARG A 113 -1.99 -4.94 -2.39
C ARG A 113 -1.29 -4.33 -3.60
N ILE A 114 -0.31 -5.02 -4.17
CA ILE A 114 0.41 -4.56 -5.37
C ILE A 114 -0.53 -4.49 -6.56
N ILE A 115 -1.31 -5.56 -6.84
CA ILE A 115 -2.26 -5.60 -7.95
C ILE A 115 -3.36 -4.56 -7.78
N ARG A 116 -3.88 -4.35 -6.56
CA ARG A 116 -4.82 -3.28 -6.27
C ARG A 116 -4.22 -1.91 -6.58
N THR A 117 -2.96 -1.69 -6.23
CA THR A 117 -2.27 -0.41 -6.48
C THR A 117 -2.04 -0.18 -7.97
N TYR A 118 -1.63 -1.23 -8.68
CA TYR A 118 -1.25 -1.19 -10.09
C TYR A 118 -1.97 -2.30 -10.88
N PRO A 119 -3.27 -2.14 -11.20
CA PRO A 119 -4.05 -3.20 -11.84
C PRO A 119 -3.52 -3.62 -13.22
N TRP A 120 -2.84 -2.70 -13.93
CA TRP A 120 -2.19 -2.97 -15.22
C TRP A 120 -1.11 -4.04 -15.15
N LEU A 121 -0.58 -4.36 -13.95
CA LEU A 121 0.37 -5.47 -13.78
C LEU A 121 -0.24 -6.82 -14.15
N ILE A 122 -1.57 -6.97 -14.16
CA ILE A 122 -2.22 -8.20 -14.62
C ILE A 122 -2.00 -8.40 -16.13
N GLU A 123 -1.99 -7.34 -16.93
CA GLU A 123 -1.70 -7.45 -18.38
C GLU A 123 -0.23 -7.81 -18.63
N VAL A 124 0.68 -7.30 -17.78
CA VAL A 124 2.09 -7.68 -17.80
C VAL A 124 2.27 -9.15 -17.44
N ALA A 125 1.53 -9.63 -16.42
CA ALA A 125 1.55 -11.03 -16.03
C ALA A 125 0.99 -11.96 -17.12
N ASP A 126 -0.12 -11.59 -17.77
CA ASP A 126 -0.69 -12.32 -18.92
C ASP A 126 0.27 -12.35 -20.13
N SER A 127 1.20 -11.38 -20.19
CA SER A 127 2.32 -11.33 -21.15
C SER A 127 3.60 -12.00 -20.63
N HIS A 128 3.50 -12.86 -19.61
CA HIS A 128 4.61 -13.59 -18.98
C HIS A 128 5.76 -12.68 -18.53
N PHE A 129 5.43 -11.48 -18.06
CA PHE A 129 6.40 -10.48 -17.62
C PHE A 129 7.41 -10.07 -18.69
N ASP A 130 7.01 -10.07 -19.97
CA ASP A 130 7.84 -9.57 -21.05
C ASP A 130 8.31 -8.12 -20.75
N PRO A 131 9.63 -7.86 -20.74
CA PRO A 131 10.15 -6.53 -20.38
C PRO A 131 9.67 -5.41 -21.31
N SER A 132 9.42 -5.70 -22.59
CA SER A 132 8.97 -4.69 -23.55
C SER A 132 7.53 -4.30 -23.28
N VAL A 133 6.66 -5.28 -23.00
CA VAL A 133 5.27 -5.03 -22.58
C VAL A 133 5.22 -4.31 -21.22
N ALA A 134 6.03 -4.75 -20.25
CA ALA A 134 6.10 -4.11 -18.93
C ALA A 134 6.51 -2.63 -19.02
N ASN A 135 7.56 -2.34 -19.78
CA ASN A 135 8.02 -0.96 -19.99
C ASN A 135 6.99 -0.14 -20.78
N GLY A 136 6.35 -0.73 -21.80
CA GLY A 136 5.27 -0.09 -22.55
C GLY A 136 4.11 0.32 -21.64
N LYS A 137 3.64 -0.61 -20.80
CA LYS A 137 2.56 -0.36 -19.83
C LYS A 137 2.93 0.67 -18.78
N LEU A 138 4.16 0.61 -18.26
CA LEU A 138 4.65 1.61 -17.32
C LEU A 138 4.63 3.02 -17.93
N LEU A 139 5.08 3.17 -19.17
CA LEU A 139 5.08 4.46 -19.88
C LEU A 139 3.66 4.93 -20.20
N GLU A 140 2.77 4.04 -20.61
CA GLU A 140 1.35 4.33 -20.84
C GLU A 140 0.68 4.87 -19.57
N GLU A 141 0.85 4.17 -18.44
CA GLU A 141 0.27 4.54 -17.15
C GLU A 141 0.88 5.83 -16.57
N ALA A 142 2.19 6.02 -16.74
CA ALA A 142 2.85 7.28 -16.40
C ALA A 142 2.29 8.45 -17.23
N GLY A 143 2.11 8.25 -18.54
CA GLY A 143 1.48 9.24 -19.43
C GLY A 143 0.06 9.58 -19.01
N ASN A 144 -0.74 8.58 -18.65
CA ASN A 144 -2.10 8.77 -18.14
C ASN A 144 -2.13 9.52 -16.80
N ALA A 145 -1.22 9.20 -15.88
CA ALA A 145 -1.09 9.89 -14.60
C ALA A 145 -0.75 11.38 -14.79
N ILE A 146 0.22 11.67 -15.67
CA ILE A 146 0.59 13.04 -16.03
C ILE A 146 -0.59 13.79 -16.66
N LYS A 147 -1.27 13.17 -17.64
CA LYS A 147 -2.45 13.75 -18.29
C LYS A 147 -3.55 14.10 -17.28
N ASN A 148 -3.80 13.24 -16.30
CA ASN A 148 -4.79 13.49 -15.25
C ASN A 148 -4.34 14.60 -14.29
N ALA A 149 -3.05 14.68 -13.96
CA ALA A 149 -2.49 15.76 -13.16
C ALA A 149 -2.65 17.13 -13.84
N ILE A 150 -2.39 17.21 -15.14
CA ILE A 150 -2.56 18.43 -15.95
C ILE A 150 -4.04 18.83 -16.05
N LYS A 151 -4.95 17.87 -16.26
CA LYS A 151 -6.38 18.16 -16.30
C LYS A 151 -6.91 18.72 -14.98
N SER A 152 -6.36 18.26 -13.85
CA SER A 152 -6.79 18.70 -12.52
C SER A 152 -6.17 20.01 -12.07
N HIS A 153 -5.05 20.43 -12.68
CA HIS A 153 -4.34 21.66 -12.34
C HIS A 153 -3.99 22.38 -13.64
N SER A 154 -4.66 23.50 -13.94
CA SER A 154 -4.50 24.32 -15.16
C SER A 154 -3.06 24.80 -15.40
N GLY A 155 -2.17 23.90 -15.77
CA GLY A 155 -0.74 24.10 -15.97
C GLY A 155 -0.28 23.58 -17.32
N ASP A 156 0.85 24.10 -17.76
CA ASP A 156 1.48 23.70 -19.02
C ASP A 156 2.48 22.59 -18.74
N PHE A 157 2.42 21.52 -19.54
CA PHE A 157 3.37 20.41 -19.48
C PHE A 157 4.15 20.35 -20.79
N ILE A 158 5.45 20.61 -20.71
CA ILE A 158 6.33 20.66 -21.87
C ILE A 158 7.34 19.53 -21.75
N ILE A 159 7.27 18.55 -22.64
CA ILE A 159 8.32 17.55 -22.82
C ILE A 159 9.28 18.11 -23.88
N HIS A 160 10.51 18.36 -23.48
CA HIS A 160 11.61 18.58 -24.41
C HIS A 160 12.31 17.25 -24.69
N TYR A 161 12.29 16.84 -25.95
CA TYR A 161 13.08 15.72 -26.44
C TYR A 161 14.33 16.25 -27.13
N ASP A 162 15.51 15.85 -26.66
CA ASP A 162 16.79 16.16 -27.30
C ASP A 162 17.32 14.91 -28.00
N ASP A 163 17.12 14.85 -29.32
CA ASP A 163 17.59 13.78 -30.22
C ASP A 163 19.10 13.54 -30.13
N SER A 164 19.88 14.55 -29.71
CA SER A 164 21.34 14.49 -29.69
C SER A 164 21.93 13.90 -28.40
N LYS A 165 21.12 13.70 -27.35
CA LYS A 165 21.62 13.34 -26.01
C LYS A 165 20.91 12.20 -25.30
N THR A 166 20.00 11.48 -25.98
CA THR A 166 19.12 10.45 -25.34
C THR A 166 18.52 10.97 -24.03
N LYS A 167 18.18 12.27 -23.97
CA LYS A 167 17.73 12.95 -22.76
C LYS A 167 16.33 13.48 -22.96
N ILE A 168 15.39 12.94 -22.21
CA ILE A 168 14.03 13.45 -22.10
C ILE A 168 13.98 14.42 -20.93
N THR A 169 13.63 15.68 -21.17
CA THR A 169 13.48 16.68 -20.12
C THR A 169 12.02 17.10 -20.06
N ALA A 170 11.31 16.73 -19.01
CA ALA A 170 9.93 17.17 -18.78
C ALA A 170 9.91 18.34 -17.80
N ASN A 171 9.40 19.49 -18.23
CA ASN A 171 9.16 20.65 -17.37
C ASN A 171 7.67 20.75 -17.08
N VAL A 172 7.31 20.67 -15.80
CA VAL A 172 5.92 20.85 -15.33
C VAL A 172 5.80 22.25 -14.74
N SER A 173 5.02 23.13 -15.37
CA SER A 173 4.75 24.46 -14.86
C SER A 173 3.28 24.56 -14.44
N ILE A 174 3.02 24.36 -13.15
CA ILE A 174 1.68 24.47 -12.57
C ILE A 174 1.41 25.94 -12.25
N LYS A 175 0.55 26.61 -13.04
CA LYS A 175 0.04 27.95 -12.70
C LYS A 175 -1.13 27.80 -11.73
N ASN A 176 -1.07 28.54 -10.63
CA ASN A 176 -2.01 28.63 -9.50
C ASN A 176 -1.90 27.55 -8.40
N ARG A 177 -1.33 27.96 -7.27
CA ARG A 177 -1.91 27.72 -5.94
C ARG A 177 -1.99 29.06 -5.19
N PRO A 178 -3.08 29.38 -4.47
CA PRO A 178 -3.02 30.35 -3.38
C PRO A 178 -2.02 29.83 -2.33
N SER A 179 -1.19 30.72 -1.82
CA SER A 179 -0.06 30.43 -0.93
C SER A 179 -0.49 29.67 0.31
N TYR A 180 -0.11 28.40 0.40
CA TYR A 180 0.22 27.81 1.69
C TYR A 180 1.74 27.74 1.74
N ASP A 181 2.31 28.48 2.70
CA ASP A 181 3.73 28.48 3.00
C ASP A 181 4.20 27.05 3.30
N LEU A 182 5.00 26.51 2.39
CA LEU A 182 5.65 25.20 2.47
C LEU A 182 7.16 25.37 2.47
N SER A 183 7.66 26.29 3.30
CA SER A 183 9.08 26.61 3.45
C SER A 183 9.99 25.44 3.90
N ASN A 184 9.53 24.17 3.94
CA ASN A 184 10.35 23.04 4.39
C ASN A 184 10.39 21.75 3.54
N TRP A 185 9.85 21.69 2.30
CA TRP A 185 10.03 20.49 1.46
C TRP A 185 10.72 20.80 0.13
N ALA A 186 12.03 21.06 0.21
CA ALA A 186 12.92 21.03 -0.94
C ALA A 186 13.22 19.57 -1.34
N ILE A 187 12.42 18.99 -2.22
CA ILE A 187 12.80 17.76 -2.95
C ILE A 187 13.42 18.19 -4.28
N ASN A 188 14.75 18.37 -4.26
CA ASN A 188 15.57 18.36 -5.48
C ASN A 188 15.71 16.90 -5.94
N SER A 189 14.77 16.38 -6.72
CA SER A 189 14.90 15.09 -7.38
C SER A 189 15.35 15.26 -8.83
N GLN A 190 16.63 15.57 -9.04
CA GLN A 190 17.29 15.26 -10.31
C GLN A 190 17.48 13.75 -10.39
N LEU A 191 16.54 13.04 -11.00
CA LEU A 191 16.71 11.63 -11.37
C LEU A 191 17.72 11.54 -12.53
N LYS A 192 19.00 11.35 -12.21
CA LYS A 192 20.04 10.92 -13.16
C LYS A 192 19.92 9.41 -13.34
N ILE A 193 19.30 8.96 -14.42
CA ILE A 193 19.38 7.56 -14.85
C ILE A 193 20.59 7.47 -15.79
N ASN A 194 21.70 6.90 -15.31
CA ASN A 194 22.86 6.58 -16.13
C ASN A 194 22.66 5.17 -16.71
N SER A 195 22.48 5.05 -18.02
CA SER A 195 22.60 3.77 -18.72
C SER A 195 24.02 3.65 -19.29
N THR A 196 24.82 2.75 -18.71
CA THR A 196 26.07 2.29 -19.32
C THR A 196 25.74 1.28 -20.42
N SER A 197 25.91 1.67 -21.69
CA SER A 197 25.98 0.73 -22.81
C SER A 197 27.42 0.19 -22.90
N MET A 198 27.59 -1.11 -22.69
CA MET A 198 28.78 -1.82 -23.17
C MET A 198 28.53 -2.22 -24.61
N ALA A 199 29.15 -1.50 -25.54
CA ALA A 199 29.22 -1.85 -26.94
C ALA A 199 30.61 -2.42 -27.27
N GLY A 200 30.63 -3.64 -27.81
CA GLY A 200 31.50 -4.00 -28.93
C GLY A 200 32.89 -4.56 -28.61
N GLY A 201 33.07 -5.84 -28.96
CA GLY A 201 34.39 -6.45 -29.06
C GLY A 201 34.34 -7.81 -29.76
N ALA A 202 33.80 -7.85 -30.98
CA ALA A 202 34.02 -8.97 -31.90
C ALA A 202 35.42 -8.85 -32.51
N LYS A 203 36.28 -9.82 -32.24
CA LYS A 203 37.27 -10.40 -33.16
C LYS A 203 37.50 -11.85 -32.76
#